data_AF-Q1IKN6-F1
#
_entry.id   AF-Q1IKN6-F1
#
_cell.length_a   1.000
_cell.length_b   1.000
_cell.length_c   1.000
_cell.angle_alpha   90.00
_cell.angle_beta   90.00
_cell.angle_gamma   90.00
#
_symmetry.space_group_name_H-M   'P 1'
#
loop_
_entity.id
_entity.type
_entity.pdbx_description
1 polymer ?
#
loop_
_entity_poly.entity_id
_entity_poly.type
_entity_poly.pdbx_seq_one_letter_code
_entity_poly.pdbx_strand_id
1 'polypeptide(L)'
;MYLAKRDNGEDRWEAQLRKGALEMAILATLWQSKAYGLEIIRTLEERSQLVLAEGTIYPILSRLKEDAFLTSEWVEADAGHPRKYYALTKAGRERLQKMAEAWVDFSRNLSRLVAPVLSKKELPQ
;
A
#
# COMPACT_ATOMS: atom_id res chain seq x y z
N MET A 1 -20.67 30.43 -15.10
CA MET A 1 -20.09 29.22 -15.73
C MET A 1 -18.78 28.90 -15.04
N TYR A 2 -18.83 28.21 -13.89
CA TYR A 2 -17.66 27.63 -13.25
C TYR A 2 -17.74 26.12 -13.47
N LEU A 3 -16.71 25.58 -14.09
CA LEU A 3 -16.58 24.17 -14.42
C LEU A 3 -16.68 23.35 -13.14
N ALA A 4 -17.72 22.52 -13.05
CA ALA A 4 -17.76 21.42 -12.11
C ALA A 4 -16.48 20.60 -12.30
N LYS A 5 -15.61 20.60 -11.28
CA LYS A 5 -14.58 19.56 -11.19
C LYS A 5 -15.36 18.25 -11.20
N ARG A 6 -15.23 17.50 -12.30
CA ARG A 6 -15.75 16.15 -12.39
C ARG A 6 -15.15 15.39 -11.23
N ASP A 7 -16.03 14.91 -10.37
CA ASP A 7 -15.75 13.89 -9.38
C ASP A 7 -15.19 12.70 -10.16
N ASN A 8 -13.86 12.54 -10.19
CA ASN A 8 -13.25 11.26 -10.54
C ASN A 8 -13.45 10.37 -9.32
N GLY A 9 -14.70 9.95 -9.10
CA GLY A 9 -15.01 8.90 -8.15
C GLY A 9 -14.27 7.67 -8.63
N GLU A 10 -13.21 7.29 -7.92
CA GLU A 10 -12.62 5.96 -8.08
C GLU A 10 -13.76 4.95 -8.11
N ASP A 11 -13.72 4.01 -9.07
CA ASP A 11 -14.65 2.89 -9.06
C ASP A 11 -14.62 2.29 -7.64
N ARG A 12 -15.80 2.21 -7.01
CA ARG A 12 -15.92 1.70 -5.64
C ARG A 12 -15.25 0.34 -5.50
N TRP A 13 -15.21 -0.45 -6.58
CA TRP A 13 -14.46 -1.69 -6.66
C TRP A 13 -12.94 -1.49 -6.57
N GLU A 14 -12.37 -0.61 -7.40
CA GLU A 14 -10.94 -0.31 -7.42
C GLU A 14 -10.46 0.22 -6.06
N ALA A 15 -11.24 1.12 -5.45
CA ALA A 15 -10.94 1.65 -4.13
C ALA A 15 -10.87 0.54 -3.05
N GLN A 16 -11.74 -0.47 -3.11
CA GLN A 16 -11.70 -1.60 -2.18
C GLN A 16 -10.49 -2.51 -2.44
N LEU A 17 -10.15 -2.75 -3.70
CA LEU A 17 -8.95 -3.51 -4.06
C LEU A 17 -7.68 -2.83 -3.51
N ARG A 18 -7.56 -1.51 -3.70
CA ARG A 18 -6.44 -0.69 -3.19
C ARG A 18 -6.37 -0.73 -1.66
N LYS A 19 -7.51 -0.58 -0.98
CA LYS A 19 -7.60 -0.70 0.49
C LYS A 19 -7.15 -2.08 0.98
N GLY A 20 -7.52 -3.15 0.29
CA GLY A 20 -7.11 -4.52 0.62
C GLY A 20 -5.61 -4.77 0.50
N ALA A 21 -4.93 -4.08 -0.44
CA ALA A 21 -3.50 -4.23 -0.65
C ALA A 21 -2.64 -3.28 0.23
N LEU A 22 -3.25 -2.28 0.85
CA LEU A 22 -2.54 -1.15 1.46
C LEU A 22 -1.61 -1.55 2.61
N GLU A 23 -2.05 -2.45 3.49
CA GLU A 23 -1.21 -2.97 4.58
C GLU A 23 0.04 -3.66 4.03
N MET A 24 -0.13 -4.54 3.04
CA MET A 24 0.99 -5.25 2.42
C MET A 24 1.96 -4.27 1.76
N ALA A 25 1.42 -3.27 1.06
CA ALA A 25 2.21 -2.26 0.38
C ALA A 25 3.05 -1.43 1.37
N ILE A 26 2.46 -0.98 2.49
CA ILE A 26 3.18 -0.24 3.55
C ILE A 26 4.30 -1.10 4.15
N LEU A 27 4.03 -2.36 4.47
CA LEU A 27 5.08 -3.25 4.99
C LEU A 27 6.19 -3.48 3.96
N ALA A 28 5.84 -3.58 2.67
CA ALA A 28 6.80 -3.81 1.59
C ALA A 28 7.76 -2.63 1.37
N THR A 29 7.35 -1.38 1.61
CA THR A 29 8.27 -0.22 1.51
C THR A 29 9.39 -0.28 2.56
N LEU A 30 9.16 -0.98 3.67
CA LEU A 30 10.08 -1.11 4.80
C LEU A 30 10.94 -2.39 4.74
N TRP A 31 10.86 -3.17 3.66
CA TRP A 31 11.55 -4.46 3.56
C TRP A 31 13.07 -4.33 3.66
N GLN A 32 13.64 -3.36 2.93
CA GLN A 32 15.08 -3.17 2.84
C GLN A 32 15.64 -2.30 3.98
N SER A 33 14.88 -1.28 4.41
CA SER A 33 15.33 -0.32 5.43
C SER A 33 14.17 0.34 6.15
N LYS A 34 14.48 0.97 7.29
CA LYS A 34 13.55 1.87 7.98
C LYS A 34 13.26 3.12 7.14
N ALA A 35 12.09 3.72 7.32
CA ALA A 35 11.68 4.96 6.64
C ALA A 35 10.74 5.78 7.52
N TYR A 36 10.65 7.10 7.30
CA TYR A 36 9.65 7.94 7.95
C TYR A 36 8.38 8.09 7.11
N GLY A 37 7.28 8.55 7.72
CA GLY A 37 5.94 8.52 7.11
C GLY A 37 5.86 9.09 5.69
N LEU A 38 6.49 10.24 5.43
CA LEU A 38 6.49 10.84 4.08
C LEU A 38 7.32 10.04 3.06
N GLU A 39 8.41 9.38 3.46
CA GLU A 39 9.15 8.49 2.55
C GLU A 39 8.33 7.27 2.16
N ILE A 40 7.55 6.74 3.11
CA ILE A 40 6.62 5.64 2.86
C ILE A 40 5.55 6.08 1.85
N ILE A 41 4.92 7.25 2.05
CA ILE A 41 3.94 7.80 1.10
C ILE A 41 4.54 7.93 -0.30
N ARG A 42 5.71 8.57 -0.42
CA ARG A 42 6.40 8.75 -1.70
C ARG A 42 6.69 7.43 -2.39
N THR A 43 7.20 6.45 -1.63
CA THR A 43 7.50 5.11 -2.17
C THR A 43 6.25 4.41 -2.67
N LEU A 44 5.11 4.53 -1.96
CA LEU A 44 3.83 3.96 -2.37
C LEU A 44 3.31 4.60 -3.66
N GLU A 45 3.39 5.93 -3.76
CA GLU A 45 3.01 6.67 -4.96
C GLU A 45 3.86 6.24 -6.16
N GLU A 46 5.19 6.25 -6.01
CA GLU A 46 6.13 5.95 -7.09
C GLU A 46 6.09 4.49 -7.56
N ARG A 47 5.95 3.53 -6.63
CA ARG A 47 6.11 2.10 -6.94
C ARG A 47 4.81 1.33 -7.08
N SER A 48 3.69 1.87 -6.60
CA SER A 48 2.41 1.15 -6.59
C SER A 48 1.22 1.99 -7.07
N GLN A 49 1.43 3.27 -7.41
CA GLN A 49 0.37 4.21 -7.78
C GLN A 49 -0.69 4.36 -6.68
N LEU A 50 -0.36 4.01 -5.43
CA LEU A 50 -1.22 4.20 -4.26
C LEU A 50 -0.96 5.60 -3.72
N VAL A 51 -1.86 6.53 -4.05
CA VAL A 51 -1.82 7.91 -3.55
C VAL A 51 -2.56 7.99 -2.22
N LEU A 52 -1.87 8.45 -1.18
CA LEU A 52 -2.42 8.48 0.17
C LEU A 52 -2.18 9.83 0.81
N ALA A 53 -3.23 10.37 1.42
CA ALA A 53 -3.08 11.51 2.31
C ALA A 53 -2.37 11.09 3.61
N GLU A 54 -1.64 12.02 4.23
CA GLU A 54 -1.01 11.82 5.55
C GLU A 54 -2.02 11.36 6.62
N GLY A 55 -3.23 11.91 6.60
CA GLY A 55 -4.31 11.52 7.52
C GLY A 55 -4.73 10.06 7.43
N THR A 56 -4.40 9.37 6.32
CA THR A 56 -4.69 7.95 6.12
C THR A 56 -3.54 7.06 6.59
N ILE A 57 -2.29 7.48 6.36
CA ILE A 57 -1.15 6.60 6.62
C ILE A 57 -0.83 6.45 8.10
N TYR A 58 -0.89 7.53 8.89
CA TYR A 58 -0.47 7.49 10.29
C TYR A 58 -1.36 6.59 11.17
N PRO A 59 -2.70 6.55 11.01
CA PRO A 59 -3.53 5.57 11.69
C PRO A 59 -3.14 4.12 11.37
N ILE A 60 -2.81 3.83 10.11
CA ILE A 60 -2.39 2.47 9.70
C ILE A 60 -1.04 2.12 10.32
N LEU A 61 -0.08 3.05 10.30
CA LEU A 61 1.21 2.87 10.96
C LEU A 61 1.06 2.68 12.47
N SER A 62 0.10 3.34 13.12
CA SER A 62 -0.21 3.12 14.55
C SER A 62 -0.70 1.70 14.77
N ARG A 63 -1.70 1.26 13.99
CA ARG A 63 -2.24 -0.10 14.09
C ARG A 63 -1.17 -1.17 13.86
N LEU A 64 -0.34 -1.03 12.84
CA LEU A 64 0.73 -2.00 12.55
C LEU A 64 1.81 -2.05 13.65
N LYS A 65 1.97 -0.97 14.42
CA LYS A 65 2.80 -0.97 15.62
C LYS A 65 2.12 -1.65 16.80
N GLU A 66 0.83 -1.38 17.02
CA GLU A 66 0.02 -2.03 18.05
C GLU A 66 -0.04 -3.55 17.83
N ASP A 67 -0.12 -3.98 16.57
CA ASP A 67 -0.04 -5.38 16.14
C ASP A 67 1.39 -5.97 16.19
N ALA A 68 2.37 -5.20 16.68
CA ALA A 68 3.78 -5.58 16.78
C ALA A 68 4.47 -5.94 15.45
N PHE A 69 3.94 -5.52 14.31
CA PHE A 69 4.60 -5.68 13.00
C PHE A 69 5.64 -4.60 12.71
N LEU A 70 5.50 -3.43 13.34
CA LEU A 70 6.44 -2.32 13.22
C LEU A 70 7.00 -1.89 14.57
N THR A 71 8.25 -1.44 14.57
CA THR A 71 8.78 -0.56 15.63
C THR A 71 8.77 0.89 15.16
N SER A 72 8.99 1.82 16.08
CA SER A 72 9.29 3.20 15.71
C SER A 72 10.33 3.82 16.63
N GLU A 73 11.14 4.69 16.07
CA GLU A 73 12.14 5.48 16.78
C GLU A 73 12.03 6.95 16.34
N TRP A 74 12.20 7.87 17.29
CA TRP A 74 12.41 9.27 16.97
C TRP A 74 13.89 9.47 16.65
N VAL A 75 14.17 10.04 15.49
CA VAL A 75 15.52 10.37 15.05
C VAL A 75 15.60 11.88 14.96
N GLU A 76 16.50 12.45 15.75
CA GLU A 76 16.85 13.86 15.69
C GLU A 76 17.46 14.18 14.33
N ALA A 77 17.13 15.35 13.80
CA ALA A 77 17.73 15.86 12.57
C ALA A 77 18.76 16.92 12.93
N ASP A 78 19.94 16.87 12.30
CA ASP A 78 20.99 17.91 12.47
C ASP A 78 20.46 19.32 12.16
N ALA A 79 19.47 19.39 11.26
CA ALA A 79 18.64 20.56 11.02
C ALA A 79 17.20 20.14 10.70
N GLY A 80 16.22 20.71 11.41
CA GLY A 80 14.79 20.51 11.17
C GLY A 80 14.08 19.74 12.29
N HIS A 81 12.79 19.46 12.07
CA HIS A 81 11.98 18.75 13.06
C HIS A 81 12.37 17.27 13.17
N PRO A 82 12.38 16.70 14.39
CA PRO A 82 12.59 15.27 14.60
C PRO A 82 11.64 14.44 13.75
N ARG A 83 12.15 13.34 13.20
CA ARG A 83 11.36 12.43 12.35
C ARG A 83 11.16 11.10 13.04
N LYS A 84 9.94 10.58 12.96
CA LYS A 84 9.62 9.24 13.43
C LYS A 84 9.85 8.23 12.31
N TYR A 85 10.85 7.38 12.49
CA TYR A 85 11.15 6.29 11.59
C TYR A 85 10.42 5.02 12.03
N TYR A 86 10.04 4.22 11.04
CA TYR A 86 9.38 2.92 11.22
C TYR A 86 10.24 1.83 10.63
N ALA A 87 10.28 0.67 11.28
CA ALA A 87 11.02 -0.50 10.81
C ALA A 87 10.21 -1.77 11.04
N LEU A 88 10.37 -2.76 10.17
CA LEU A 88 9.75 -4.07 10.37
C LEU A 88 10.37 -4.78 11.59
N THR A 89 9.51 -5.34 12.44
CA THR A 89 9.92 -6.34 13.42
C THR A 89 10.15 -7.69 12.73
N LYS A 90 10.65 -8.68 13.48
CA LYS A 90 10.68 -10.07 12.99
C LYS A 90 9.29 -10.57 12.61
N ALA A 91 8.28 -10.32 13.46
CA ALA A 91 6.89 -10.69 13.18
C ALA A 91 6.34 -9.97 11.94
N GLY A 92 6.67 -8.69 11.75
CA GLY A 92 6.29 -7.93 10.56
C GLY A 92 6.90 -8.48 9.27
N ARG A 93 8.16 -8.92 9.31
CA ARG A 93 8.81 -9.57 8.17
C ARG A 93 8.13 -10.90 7.81
N GLU A 94 7.87 -11.75 8.80
CA GLU A 94 7.18 -13.03 8.59
C GLU A 94 5.75 -12.82 8.07
N ARG A 95 5.05 -11.81 8.59
CA ARG A 95 3.71 -11.42 8.12
C ARG A 95 3.74 -10.98 6.67
N LEU A 96 4.66 -10.09 6.30
CA LEU A 96 4.81 -9.62 4.92
C LEU A 96 5.14 -10.77 3.95
N GLN A 97 6.03 -11.68 4.33
CA GLN A 97 6.35 -12.85 3.49
C GLN A 97 5.10 -13.69 3.21
N LYS A 98 4.33 -14.04 4.25
CA LYS A 98 3.07 -14.79 4.09
C LYS A 98 2.06 -14.04 3.23
N MET A 99 1.95 -12.72 3.39
CA MET A 99 1.05 -11.91 2.55
C MET A 99 1.51 -11.90 1.09
N ALA A 100 2.80 -11.79 0.83
CA ALA A 100 3.36 -11.79 -0.52
C ALA A 100 3.16 -13.14 -1.22
N GLU A 101 3.38 -14.25 -0.52
CA GLU A 101 3.09 -15.60 -1.01
C GLU A 101 1.61 -15.75 -1.38
N ALA A 102 0.71 -15.40 -0.46
CA ALA A 102 -0.73 -15.45 -0.69
C ALA A 102 -1.18 -14.56 -1.85
N TRP A 103 -0.60 -13.37 -1.98
CA TRP A 103 -0.87 -12.45 -3.09
C TRP A 103 -0.44 -13.05 -4.43
N VAL A 104 0.75 -13.62 -4.52
CA VAL A 104 1.27 -14.23 -5.76
C VAL A 104 0.34 -15.35 -6.23
N ASP A 105 -0.12 -16.21 -5.32
CA ASP A 105 -1.01 -17.31 -5.68
C ASP A 105 -2.42 -16.82 -6.03
N PHE A 106 -2.99 -15.91 -5.24
CA PHE A 106 -4.29 -15.32 -5.51
C PHE A 106 -4.33 -14.57 -6.83
N SER A 107 -3.38 -13.65 -7.06
CA SER A 107 -3.31 -12.84 -8.27
C SER A 107 -3.11 -13.72 -9.50
N ARG A 108 -2.24 -14.74 -9.44
CA ARG A 108 -2.05 -15.70 -10.54
C ARG A 108 -3.37 -16.40 -10.92
N ASN A 109 -4.10 -16.90 -9.92
CA ASN A 109 -5.35 -17.62 -10.15
C ASN A 109 -6.46 -16.69 -10.68
N LEU A 110 -6.58 -15.49 -10.11
CA LEU A 110 -7.56 -14.50 -10.54
C LEU A 110 -7.25 -13.98 -11.95
N SER A 111 -5.98 -13.70 -12.26
CA SER A 111 -5.54 -13.29 -13.59
C SER A 111 -5.87 -14.34 -14.65
N ARG A 112 -5.72 -15.64 -14.35
CA ARG A 112 -6.16 -16.73 -15.25
C ARG A 112 -7.66 -16.72 -15.48
N LEU A 113 -8.45 -16.48 -14.43
CA LEU A 113 -9.91 -16.45 -14.51
C LEU A 113 -10.42 -15.27 -15.36
N VAL A 114 -9.81 -14.09 -15.23
CA VAL A 114 -10.25 -12.89 -15.96
C VAL A 114 -9.59 -12.72 -17.32
N ALA A 115 -8.56 -13.51 -17.64
CA ALA A 115 -7.86 -13.44 -18.93
C ALA A 115 -8.80 -13.47 -20.16
N PRO A 116 -9.85 -14.33 -20.22
CA PRO A 116 -10.79 -14.32 -21.35
C PRO A 116 -11.58 -13.01 -21.49
N VAL A 117 -11.89 -12.34 -20.38
CA VAL A 117 -12.61 -11.05 -20.38
C VAL A 117 -11.73 -9.96 -21.00
N LEU A 118 -10.43 -10.02 -20.74
CA LEU A 118 -9.44 -9.07 -21.25
C LEU A 118 -9.01 -9.38 -22.70
N SER A 119 -9.23 -10.61 -23.18
CA SER A 119 -8.70 -11.07 -24.45
C SER A 119 -9.63 -10.90 -25.66
N LYS A 120 -10.83 -10.29 -25.52
CA LYS A 120 -11.87 -10.13 -26.58
C LYS A 120 -11.45 -10.67 -27.96
N LYS A 121 -11.56 -11.99 -28.14
CA LYS A 121 -11.87 -12.56 -29.45
C LYS A 121 -13.38 -12.76 -29.41
N GLU A 122 -14.03 -12.07 -30.33
CA GLU A 122 -15.45 -12.02 -30.65
C GLU A 122 -16.24 -13.24 -30.18
N LEU A 123 -17.29 -12.99 -29.38
CA LEU A 123 -18.40 -13.94 -29.27
C LEU A 123 -19.09 -13.96 -30.65
N PRO A 124 -19.22 -15.13 -31.31
CA PRO A 124 -20.12 -15.22 -32.45
C PRO A 124 -21.55 -14.96 -31.95
N GLN A 125 -22.24 -14.05 -32.64
CA GLN A 125 -23.69 -13.89 -32.53
C GLN A 125 -24.40 -15.14 -33.02
#